data_AF-A0A0M0EEV1-F1
#
_entry.id   AF-A0A0M0EEV1-F1
#
_cell.length_a   1.000
_cell.length_b   1.000
_cell.length_c   1.000
_cell.angle_alpha   90.00
_cell.angle_beta   90.00
_cell.angle_gamma   90.00
#
_symmetry.space_group_name_H-M   'P 1'
#
loop_
_entity.id
_entity.type
_entity.pdbx_description
1 polymer ?
#
loop_
_entity_poly.entity_id
_entity_poly.type
_entity_poly.pdbx_seq_one_letter_code
_entity_poly.pdbx_strand_id
1 'polypeptide(L)'
;MSEHTIKTSDGRTITYRERGPGDVLALLEFGPASPSPAWVEYALMVASVEAIDGVPAIRPSSRVQLEQLANQIGNAGMTALSDALYGADGEDRATAESTAAKN
;
A
#
# COMPACT_ATOMS: atom_id res chain seq x y z
N MET A 1 11.21 -10.11 -9.21
CA MET A 1 10.93 -8.76 -8.69
C MET A 1 11.90 -8.51 -7.55
N SER A 2 12.59 -7.37 -7.56
CA SER A 2 13.64 -7.03 -6.58
C SER A 2 13.05 -6.31 -5.38
N GLU A 3 13.60 -6.55 -4.20
CA GLU A 3 13.24 -5.81 -2.99
C GLU A 3 13.92 -4.45 -2.97
N HIS A 4 13.23 -3.46 -2.43
CA HIS A 4 13.67 -2.09 -2.28
C HIS A 4 13.47 -1.65 -0.83
N THR A 5 14.28 -0.70 -0.38
CA THR A 5 14.21 -0.18 0.99
C THR A 5 14.17 1.34 0.97
N ILE A 6 13.27 1.90 1.76
CA ILE A 6 13.07 3.35 1.92
C ILE A 6 13.10 3.73 3.40
N LYS A 7 13.51 4.97 3.68
CA LYS A 7 13.40 5.56 5.01
C LYS A 7 12.19 6.48 5.06
N THR A 8 11.45 6.38 6.14
CA THR A 8 10.30 7.24 6.44
C THR A 8 10.76 8.48 7.21
N SER A 9 9.94 9.54 7.21
CA SER A 9 10.23 10.78 7.94
C SER A 9 10.27 10.61 9.47
N ASP A 10 9.63 9.57 10.00
CA ASP A 10 9.66 9.19 11.42
C ASP A 10 10.87 8.29 11.78
N GLY A 11 11.78 8.05 10.83
CA GLY A 11 13.04 7.34 11.06
C GLY A 11 12.98 5.81 10.91
N ARG A 12 11.82 5.25 10.57
CA ARG A 12 11.66 3.82 10.28
C ARG A 12 12.18 3.47 8.89
N THR A 13 12.37 2.18 8.69
CA THR A 13 12.81 1.59 7.42
C THR A 13 11.74 0.64 6.91
N ILE A 14 11.29 0.82 5.67
CA ILE A 14 10.33 -0.08 5.02
C ILE A 14 11.02 -0.79 3.87
N THR A 15 10.97 -2.12 3.89
CA THR A 15 11.32 -2.96 2.75
C THR A 15 10.04 -3.32 2.01
N TYR A 16 10.02 -3.10 0.70
CA TYR A 16 8.88 -3.37 -0.15
C TYR A 16 9.29 -4.00 -1.48
N ARG A 17 8.33 -4.59 -2.17
CA ARG A 17 8.49 -5.14 -3.51
C ARG A 17 7.20 -4.93 -4.29
N GLU A 18 7.33 -4.51 -5.54
CA GLU A 18 6.20 -4.44 -6.47
C GLU A 18 5.43 -5.75 -6.51
N ARG A 19 4.12 -5.62 -6.67
CA ARG A 19 3.18 -6.73 -6.69
C ARG A 19 2.77 -7.05 -8.11
N GLY A 20 2.70 -8.35 -8.41
CA GLY A 20 2.36 -8.84 -9.74
C GLY A 20 0.86 -9.07 -9.90
N PRO A 21 0.41 -9.46 -11.11
CA PRO A 21 -1.01 -9.73 -11.38
C PRO A 21 -1.64 -10.78 -10.45
N GLY A 22 -0.87 -11.77 -9.97
CA GLY A 22 -1.36 -12.77 -9.02
C GLY A 22 -1.70 -12.18 -7.65
N ASP A 23 -0.97 -11.17 -7.20
CA ASP A 23 -1.26 -10.49 -5.93
C ASP A 23 -2.54 -9.65 -6.04
N VAL A 24 -2.81 -9.08 -7.22
CA VAL A 24 -4.09 -8.41 -7.52
C VAL A 24 -5.25 -9.37 -7.35
N LEU A 25 -5.16 -10.59 -7.90
CA LEU A 25 -6.22 -11.60 -7.77
C LEU A 25 -6.48 -11.96 -6.30
N ALA A 26 -5.43 -12.16 -5.51
CA ALA A 26 -5.57 -12.43 -4.09
C ALA A 26 -6.29 -11.28 -3.35
N LEU A 27 -5.98 -10.03 -3.68
CA LEU A 27 -6.66 -8.87 -3.08
C LEU A 27 -8.14 -8.80 -3.47
N LEU A 28 -8.49 -9.16 -4.71
CA LEU A 28 -9.88 -9.21 -5.16
C LEU A 28 -10.72 -10.25 -4.41
N GLU A 29 -10.11 -11.33 -3.89
CA GLU A 29 -10.83 -12.37 -3.14
C GLU A 29 -11.32 -11.88 -1.76
N PHE A 30 -10.59 -10.98 -1.11
CA PHE A 30 -10.97 -10.44 0.20
C PHE A 30 -11.29 -8.93 0.20
N GLY A 31 -11.38 -8.35 -0.99
CA GLY A 31 -11.78 -6.97 -1.22
C GLY A 31 -13.30 -6.76 -1.18
N PRO A 32 -13.75 -5.51 -1.38
CA PRO A 32 -15.17 -5.23 -1.60
C PRO A 32 -15.67 -5.87 -2.90
N ALA A 33 -16.98 -6.13 -3.00
CA ALA A 33 -17.58 -6.76 -4.18
C ALA A 33 -17.39 -5.96 -5.48
N SER A 34 -17.29 -4.64 -5.38
CA SER A 34 -16.99 -3.72 -6.49
C SER A 34 -15.86 -2.78 -6.05
N PRO A 35 -14.58 -3.19 -6.19
CA PRO A 35 -13.45 -2.37 -5.78
C PRO A 35 -13.24 -1.21 -6.76
N SER A 36 -13.02 -0.01 -6.23
CA SER A 36 -12.59 1.13 -7.03
C SER A 36 -11.10 1.00 -7.40
N PRO A 37 -10.63 1.70 -8.45
CA PRO A 37 -9.19 1.79 -8.76
C PRO A 37 -8.35 2.24 -7.56
N ALA A 38 -8.75 3.31 -6.86
CA ALA A 38 -8.09 3.77 -5.65
C ALA A 38 -8.01 2.70 -4.55
N TRP A 39 -9.05 1.87 -4.37
CA TRP A 39 -8.99 0.79 -3.39
C TRP A 39 -7.94 -0.25 -3.77
N VAL A 40 -7.89 -0.65 -5.05
CA VAL A 40 -6.92 -1.63 -5.54
C VAL A 40 -5.49 -1.09 -5.43
N GLU A 41 -5.27 0.16 -5.84
CA GLU A 41 -3.96 0.82 -5.75
C GLU A 41 -3.48 0.91 -4.30
N TYR A 42 -4.31 1.39 -3.39
CA TYR A 42 -3.98 1.49 -1.97
C TYR A 42 -3.71 0.10 -1.36
N ALA A 43 -4.54 -0.89 -1.68
CA ALA A 43 -4.40 -2.25 -1.17
C ALA A 43 -3.11 -2.93 -1.69
N LEU A 44 -2.76 -2.72 -2.97
CA LEU A 44 -1.49 -3.20 -3.54
C LEU A 44 -0.28 -2.52 -2.91
N MET A 45 -0.36 -1.21 -2.67
CA MET A 45 0.69 -0.47 -1.98
C MET A 45 0.93 -1.01 -0.58
N VAL A 46 -0.12 -1.21 0.22
CA VAL A 46 0.00 -1.83 1.55
C VAL A 46 0.57 -3.24 1.44
N ALA A 47 0.03 -4.06 0.53
CA ALA A 47 0.46 -5.43 0.34
C ALA A 47 1.90 -5.54 -0.16
N SER A 48 2.48 -4.50 -0.75
CA SER A 48 3.86 -4.47 -1.26
C SER A 48 4.93 -4.59 -0.17
N VAL A 49 4.60 -4.27 1.08
CA VAL A 49 5.53 -4.27 2.21
C VAL A 49 5.95 -5.70 2.56
N GLU A 50 7.26 -5.92 2.65
CA GLU A 50 7.87 -7.19 3.06
C GLU A 50 8.42 -7.11 4.50
N ALA A 51 8.90 -5.94 4.95
CA ALA A 51 9.39 -5.74 6.31
C ALA A 51 9.30 -4.28 6.77
N ILE A 52 9.20 -4.09 8.09
CA ILE A 52 9.27 -2.79 8.77
C ILE A 52 10.36 -2.91 9.85
N ASP A 53 11.36 -2.04 9.79
CA ASP A 53 12.54 -2.05 10.68
C ASP A 53 13.24 -3.42 10.75
N GLY A 54 13.29 -4.12 9.62
CA GLY A 54 13.86 -5.46 9.50
C GLY A 54 12.97 -6.58 10.06
N VAL A 55 11.81 -6.27 10.63
CA VAL A 55 10.81 -7.25 11.06
C VAL A 55 9.91 -7.59 9.87
N PRO A 56 9.84 -8.87 9.44
CA PRO A 56 8.97 -9.28 8.33
C PRO A 56 7.51 -8.91 8.59
N ALA A 57 6.86 -8.32 7.58
CA ALA A 57 5.45 -8.01 7.60
C ALA A 57 4.63 -9.27 7.29
N ILE A 58 3.40 -9.32 7.82
CA ILE A 58 2.46 -10.36 7.41
C ILE A 58 2.06 -10.14 5.95
N ARG A 59 1.90 -11.22 5.18
CA ARG A 59 1.19 -11.14 3.91
C ARG A 59 -0.32 -11.18 4.20
N PRO A 60 -1.08 -10.12 3.87
CA PRO A 60 -2.51 -10.11 4.16
C PRO A 60 -3.25 -11.19 3.38
N SER A 61 -4.11 -11.95 4.06
CA SER A 61 -5.07 -12.90 3.48
C SER A 61 -6.53 -12.56 3.79
N SER A 62 -6.75 -11.41 4.43
CA SER A 62 -8.08 -10.87 4.72
C SER A 62 -8.04 -9.35 4.79
N ARG A 63 -9.21 -8.72 4.65
CA ARG A 63 -9.36 -7.27 4.81
C ARG A 63 -8.86 -6.77 6.18
N VAL A 64 -9.13 -7.51 7.25
CA VAL A 64 -8.69 -7.13 8.61
C VAL A 64 -7.16 -7.10 8.71
N GLN A 65 -6.48 -8.07 8.11
CA GLN A 65 -5.01 -8.10 8.09
C GLN A 65 -4.42 -7.00 7.22
N LEU A 66 -5.08 -6.65 6.11
CA LEU A 66 -4.68 -5.53 5.27
C LEU A 66 -4.76 -4.21 6.06
N GLU A 67 -5.86 -4.00 6.79
CA GLU A 67 -6.05 -2.83 7.65
C GLU A 67 -5.02 -2.80 8.80
N GLN A 68 -4.73 -3.94 9.42
CA GLN A 68 -3.69 -4.04 10.45
C GLN A 68 -2.30 -3.68 9.92
N LEU A 69 -1.94 -4.19 8.74
CA LEU A 69 -0.66 -3.88 8.10
C LEU A 69 -0.59 -2.39 7.73
N ALA A 70 -1.66 -1.81 7.18
CA ALA A 70 -1.73 -0.38 6.89
C ALA A 70 -1.51 0.48 8.14
N ASN A 71 -2.12 0.09 9.27
CA ASN A 71 -1.92 0.78 10.55
C ASN A 71 -0.49 0.62 11.09
N GLN A 72 0.14 -0.55 10.89
CA GLN A 72 1.53 -0.78 11.26
C GLN A 72 2.50 0.05 10.41
N ILE A 73 2.22 0.18 9.11
CA ILE A 73 2.97 1.06 8.21
C ILE A 73 2.81 2.52 8.65
N GLY A 74 1.59 2.95 8.98
CA GLY A 74 1.29 4.30 9.46
C GLY A 74 1.51 5.39 8.41
N ASN A 75 1.07 6.61 8.71
CA ASN A 75 1.01 7.70 7.71
C ASN A 75 2.36 8.01 7.07
N ALA A 76 3.44 8.16 7.86
CA ALA A 76 4.77 8.44 7.33
C ALA A 76 5.29 7.33 6.40
N GLY A 77 4.92 6.09 6.68
CA GLY A 77 5.23 4.95 5.82
C GLY A 77 4.42 4.94 4.54
N MET A 78 3.12 5.26 4.62
CA MET A 78 2.24 5.33 3.45
C MET A 78 2.66 6.44 2.48
N THR A 79 3.01 7.63 2.97
CA THR A 79 3.55 8.71 2.13
C THR A 79 4.84 8.27 1.44
N ALA A 80 5.79 7.71 2.19
CA ALA A 80 7.06 7.26 1.61
C ALA A 80 6.89 6.14 0.57
N LEU A 81 5.95 5.22 0.78
CA LEU A 81 5.61 4.17 -0.19
C LEU A 81 4.95 4.74 -1.45
N SER A 82 4.03 5.69 -1.29
CA SER A 82 3.37 6.35 -2.41
C SER A 82 4.39 7.06 -3.30
N ASP A 83 5.30 7.84 -2.70
CA ASP A 83 6.38 8.51 -3.43
C ASP A 83 7.30 7.51 -4.15
N ALA A 84 7.61 6.39 -3.50
CA ALA A 84 8.51 5.38 -4.03
C ALA A 84 7.92 4.56 -5.20
N LEU A 85 6.63 4.24 -5.13
CA LEU A 85 5.94 3.41 -6.13
C LEU A 85 5.35 4.22 -7.29
N TYR A 86 4.89 5.44 -7.02
CA TYR A 86 4.14 6.25 -7.98
C TYR A 86 4.81 7.57 -8.35
N GLY A 87 5.89 7.95 -7.65
CA GLY A 87 6.53 9.24 -7.80
C GLY A 87 5.76 10.38 -7.14
N ALA A 88 6.23 11.61 -7.34
CA ALA A 88 5.69 12.82 -6.71
C ALA A 88 4.22 13.12 -7.05
N ASP A 89 3.65 12.48 -8.08
CA ASP A 89 2.25 12.67 -8.50
C ASP A 89 1.27 11.71 -7.79
N GLY A 90 1.75 10.81 -6.93
CA GLY A 90 0.92 9.77 -6.28
C GLY A 90 -0.12 10.34 -5.30
N GLU A 91 0.24 11.36 -4.53
CA GLU A 91 -0.63 11.99 -3.52
C GLU A 91 -1.72 12.86 -4.14
N ASP A 92 -1.40 13.53 -5.26
CA ASP A 92 -2.34 14.36 -6.04
C ASP A 92 -3.44 13.52 -6.67
N ARG A 93 -3.13 12.29 -7.11
CA ARG A 93 -4.10 11.39 -7.76
C ARG A 93 -5.13 10.82 -6.78
N ALA A 94 -4.69 10.41 -5.59
CA ALA A 94 -5.59 9.93 -4.53
C ALA A 94 -6.50 11.06 -3.99
N THR A 95 -5.99 12.29 -3.91
CA THR A 95 -6.74 13.46 -3.45
C THR A 95 -7.78 13.93 -4.48
N ALA A 96 -7.44 13.87 -5.77
CA ALA A 96 -8.35 14.22 -6.86
C ALA A 96 -9.60 13.31 -6.89
N GLU A 97 -9.45 12.00 -6.69
CA GLU A 97 -10.59 11.07 -6.69
C GLU A 97 -11.49 11.21 -5.45
N SER A 98 -10.92 11.49 -4.27
CA SER A 98 -11.70 11.77 -3.05
C SER A 98 -12.59 13.01 -3.20
N THR A 99 -12.14 14.00 -3.95
CA THR A 99 -12.91 15.20 -4.28
C THR A 99 -13.99 14.91 -5.32
N ALA A 100 -13.69 14.04 -6.30
CA ALA A 100 -14.64 13.65 -7.33
C ALA A 100 -15.80 12.79 -6.78
N ALA A 101 -15.54 11.89 -5.82
CA ALA A 101 -16.58 11.04 -5.22
C ALA A 101 -17.58 11.78 -4.29
N LYS A 102 -17.31 13.05 -3.98
CA LYS A 102 -18.16 13.89 -3.12
C LYS A 102 -19.07 14.85 -3.89
N ASN A 103 -18.95 14.90 -5.22
CA ASN A 103 -19.80 15.67 -6.14
C ASN A 103 -20.73 14.74 -6.92
#